data_AF-A0A8J5H0R5-F1
#
_entry.id   AF-A0A8J5H0R5-F1
#
_cell.length_a   1.000
_cell.length_b   1.000
_cell.length_c   1.000
_cell.angle_alpha   90.00
_cell.angle_beta   90.00
_cell.angle_gamma   90.00
#
_symmetry.space_group_name_H-M   'P 1'
#
loop_
_entity.id
_entity.type
_entity.pdbx_description
1 polymer ?
#
loop_
_entity_poly.entity_id
_entity_poly.type
_entity_poly.pdbx_seq_one_letter_code
_entity_poly.pdbx_strand_id
1 'polypeptide(L)'
;MGGRSDGVAGGRKGMGGVGFGGRNGIGGRIEGFSGGRKTEMAESKPAMRKPEFTKVDQLRPGTNGHTLVVKVVDAKMVMAKGRPNGPQVRQMRLAECLVGDETGMIIFTARNEQVDLMKADTTVVLRNAKIDMFKGSMRLAVDKWGRIEVADPADFTVKQDNNLSLIEFELVTVVEE
;
A
#
# COMPACT_ATOMS: atom_id res chain seq x y z
N MET A 1 -33.62 36.56 37.09
CA MET A 1 -34.79 35.67 37.19
C MET A 1 -34.37 34.32 36.62
N GLY A 2 -34.21 33.30 37.48
CA GLY A 2 -33.88 31.88 37.16
C GLY A 2 -32.42 31.61 36.75
N GLY A 3 -31.68 30.59 37.21
CA GLY A 3 -31.88 29.47 38.15
C GLY A 3 -30.54 28.70 38.26
N ARG A 4 -30.09 28.38 39.49
CA ARG A 4 -29.89 27.04 40.12
C ARG A 4 -29.06 25.98 39.37
N SER A 5 -27.98 25.52 40.02
CA SER A 5 -27.55 24.11 40.24
C SER A 5 -26.20 24.12 41.00
N ASP A 6 -26.12 23.72 42.27
CA ASP A 6 -25.96 22.35 42.83
C ASP A 6 -24.57 21.73 42.55
N GLY A 7 -23.67 21.68 43.55
CA GLY A 7 -23.26 20.41 44.21
C GLY A 7 -21.91 19.92 43.65
N VAL A 8 -20.97 19.22 44.31
CA VAL A 8 -20.90 18.38 45.51
C VAL A 8 -19.41 18.19 45.87
N ALA A 9 -19.13 17.93 47.16
CA ALA A 9 -17.83 17.58 47.73
C ALA A 9 -17.53 16.06 47.73
N GLY A 10 -16.24 15.70 47.83
CA GLY A 10 -15.74 14.35 48.21
C GLY A 10 -14.54 13.93 47.35
N GLY A 11 -13.45 13.35 47.83
CA GLY A 11 -13.03 12.83 49.13
C GLY A 11 -11.88 11.81 48.91
N ARG A 12 -11.23 11.40 50.01
CA ARG A 12 -10.27 10.26 50.23
C ARG A 12 -8.80 10.71 50.42
N LYS A 13 -8.20 10.67 51.64
CA LYS A 13 -7.72 9.51 52.48
C LYS A 13 -6.80 8.56 51.69
N GLY A 14 -5.60 8.19 52.16
CA GLY A 14 -4.98 8.41 53.47
C GLY A 14 -3.50 8.02 53.50
N MET A 15 -2.80 8.56 54.50
CA MET A 15 -1.45 8.22 54.93
C MET A 15 -1.46 6.99 55.84
N GLY A 16 -0.45 6.14 55.72
CA GLY A 16 -0.25 4.99 56.61
C GLY A 16 1.06 4.28 56.29
N GLY A 17 2.19 4.91 56.61
CA GLY A 17 3.50 4.27 56.64
C GLY A 17 3.94 4.09 58.09
N VAL A 18 4.15 2.85 58.51
CA VAL A 18 4.89 2.53 59.74
C VAL A 18 5.75 1.31 59.44
N GLY A 19 7.07 1.51 59.50
CA GLY A 19 8.07 0.44 59.44
C GLY A 19 8.59 0.12 60.84
N PHE A 20 8.91 -1.15 61.07
CA PHE A 20 9.78 -1.68 62.12
C PHE A 20 10.48 -2.90 61.48
N GLY A 21 11.80 -2.93 61.31
CA GLY A 21 12.80 -3.35 62.33
C GLY A 21 12.75 -4.88 62.48
N GLY A 22 13.77 -5.71 62.31
CA GLY A 22 15.21 -5.58 62.12
C GLY A 22 15.90 -6.79 62.79
N ARG A 23 16.87 -7.43 62.09
CA ARG A 23 17.99 -8.28 62.62
C ARG A 23 17.61 -9.60 63.34
N ASN A 24 18.33 -10.72 63.30
CA ASN A 24 19.70 -11.13 62.91
C ASN A 24 19.73 -12.68 62.83
N GLY A 25 20.74 -13.28 62.15
CA GLY A 25 21.35 -14.53 62.65
C GLY A 25 21.49 -15.75 61.72
N ILE A 26 22.61 -15.78 60.98
CA ILE A 26 23.59 -16.89 60.75
C ILE A 26 23.17 -18.37 60.53
N GLY A 27 23.73 -18.96 59.45
CA GLY A 27 24.41 -20.27 59.48
C GLY A 27 23.84 -21.39 58.58
N GLY A 28 24.59 -21.82 57.55
CA GLY A 28 24.36 -23.12 56.89
C GLY A 28 24.74 -23.20 55.41
N ARG A 29 25.95 -23.68 55.12
CA ARG A 29 26.49 -24.07 53.80
C ARG A 29 25.78 -25.34 53.29
N ILE A 30 25.40 -25.41 52.00
CA ILE A 30 25.54 -26.58 51.09
C ILE A 30 25.21 -26.20 49.62
N GLU A 31 25.67 -27.04 48.70
CA GLU A 31 26.09 -26.79 47.32
C GLU A 31 24.98 -26.71 46.25
N GLY A 32 25.31 -25.96 45.18
CA GLY A 32 25.11 -26.30 43.76
C GLY A 32 23.73 -26.77 43.28
N PHE A 33 23.05 -25.97 42.47
CA PHE A 33 22.40 -26.49 41.25
C PHE A 33 22.26 -25.37 40.19
N SER A 34 22.59 -25.76 38.97
CA SER A 34 22.84 -24.95 37.78
C SER A 34 21.63 -24.17 37.25
N GLY A 35 21.92 -23.04 36.62
CA GLY A 35 20.95 -22.09 36.09
C GLY A 35 19.96 -22.66 35.07
N GLY A 36 18.68 -22.40 35.32
CA GLY A 36 17.62 -22.40 34.31
C GLY A 36 17.45 -21.00 33.76
N ARG A 37 18.05 -20.71 32.60
CA ARG A 37 17.70 -19.53 31.79
C ARG A 37 16.25 -19.69 31.35
N LYS A 38 15.37 -18.78 31.78
CA LYS A 38 14.09 -18.55 31.12
C LYS A 38 14.39 -18.12 29.69
N THR A 39 14.10 -18.98 28.72
CA THR A 39 14.02 -18.57 27.32
C THR A 39 12.75 -17.75 27.15
N GLU A 40 12.88 -16.43 27.14
CA GLU A 40 11.92 -15.54 26.49
C GLU A 40 11.87 -15.92 25.01
N MET A 41 10.77 -16.54 24.58
CA MET A 41 10.43 -16.58 23.17
C MET A 41 10.04 -15.15 22.77
N ALA A 42 10.96 -14.42 22.16
CA ALA A 42 10.60 -13.25 21.38
C ALA A 42 9.75 -13.73 20.21
N GLU A 43 8.47 -13.35 20.19
CA GLU A 43 7.58 -13.52 19.05
C GLU A 43 8.23 -12.90 17.81
N SER A 44 8.74 -13.75 16.93
CA SER A 44 9.20 -13.34 15.61
C SER A 44 7.99 -12.89 14.81
N LYS A 45 7.68 -11.60 14.86
CA LYS A 45 6.83 -10.97 13.84
C LYS A 45 7.39 -11.40 12.49
N PRO A 46 6.58 -12.00 11.58
CA PRO A 46 7.08 -12.43 10.29
C PRO A 46 7.72 -11.22 9.62
N ALA A 47 9.03 -11.31 9.33
CA ALA A 47 9.74 -10.26 8.64
C ALA A 47 9.00 -9.99 7.33
N MET A 48 8.31 -8.85 7.24
CA MET A 48 7.57 -8.47 6.05
C MET A 48 8.58 -8.43 4.90
N ARG A 49 8.37 -9.28 3.90
CA ARG A 49 9.20 -9.33 2.70
C ARG A 49 9.28 -7.90 2.15
N LYS A 50 10.50 -7.43 1.86
CA LYS A 50 10.70 -6.11 1.27
C LYS A 50 9.82 -6.02 0.01
N PRO A 51 9.06 -4.93 -0.17
CA PRO A 51 8.31 -4.75 -1.41
C PRO A 51 9.31 -4.77 -2.57
N GLU A 52 9.12 -5.73 -3.47
CA GLU A 52 9.90 -5.82 -4.69
C GLU A 52 9.30 -4.83 -5.68
N PHE A 53 10.11 -3.86 -6.08
CA PHE A 53 9.70 -2.88 -7.07
C PHE A 53 10.09 -3.41 -8.44
N THR A 54 9.08 -3.73 -9.23
CA THR A 54 9.23 -4.12 -10.62
C THR A 54 9.45 -2.86 -11.47
N LYS A 55 10.19 -2.99 -12.57
CA LYS A 55 10.35 -1.93 -13.57
C LYS A 55 9.34 -2.07 -14.70
N VAL A 56 9.09 -0.98 -15.42
CA VAL A 56 8.12 -1.00 -16.53
C VAL A 56 8.52 -2.01 -17.60
N ASP A 57 9.79 -2.08 -18.01
CA ASP A 57 10.31 -3.02 -19.02
C ASP A 57 10.18 -4.52 -18.67
N GLN A 58 10.07 -4.82 -17.37
CA GLN A 58 9.89 -6.18 -16.84
C GLN A 58 8.44 -6.65 -16.88
N LEU A 59 7.49 -5.77 -17.20
CA LEU A 59 6.09 -6.14 -17.30
C LEU A 59 5.86 -7.14 -18.46
N ARG A 60 4.95 -8.09 -18.23
CA ARG A 60 4.58 -9.12 -19.20
C ARG A 60 3.06 -9.28 -19.30
N PRO A 61 2.53 -9.68 -20.47
CA PRO A 61 1.11 -9.95 -20.63
C PRO A 61 0.61 -10.95 -19.58
N GLY A 62 -0.57 -10.70 -19.00
CA GLY A 62 -1.22 -11.60 -18.03
C GLY A 62 -0.63 -11.63 -16.62
N THR A 63 0.43 -10.85 -16.34
CA THR A 63 1.04 -10.79 -15.01
C THR A 63 0.33 -9.83 -14.06
N ASN A 64 0.42 -10.09 -12.76
CA ASN A 64 -0.27 -9.37 -11.69
C ASN A 64 0.59 -9.26 -10.42
N GLY A 65 0.17 -8.42 -9.47
CA GLY A 65 0.86 -8.26 -8.18
C GLY A 65 2.04 -7.30 -8.20
N HIS A 66 2.19 -6.51 -9.27
CA HIS A 66 3.34 -5.63 -9.44
C HIS A 66 3.29 -4.44 -8.49
N THR A 67 4.45 -4.05 -7.98
CA THR A 67 4.63 -2.78 -7.27
C THR A 67 5.61 -1.93 -8.05
N LEU A 68 5.20 -0.72 -8.45
CA LEU A 68 5.94 0.13 -9.37
C LEU A 68 6.00 1.55 -8.81
N VAL A 69 7.10 2.26 -9.06
CA VAL A 69 7.17 3.73 -8.90
C VAL A 69 7.21 4.32 -10.30
N VAL A 70 6.22 5.12 -10.65
CA VAL A 70 6.09 5.70 -11.99
C VAL A 70 5.79 7.18 -11.90
N LYS A 71 6.29 7.93 -12.87
CA LYS A 71 5.92 9.32 -13.09
C LYS A 71 4.82 9.39 -14.15
N VAL A 72 3.82 10.22 -13.90
CA VAL A 72 2.74 10.50 -14.86
C VAL A 72 3.24 11.53 -15.87
N VAL A 73 3.22 11.16 -17.15
CA VAL A 73 3.61 12.04 -18.26
C VAL A 73 2.40 12.81 -18.77
N ASP A 74 1.28 12.10 -18.98
CA ASP A 74 0.04 12.70 -19.48
C ASP A 74 -1.18 11.98 -18.89
N ALA A 75 -2.31 12.67 -18.83
CA ALA A 75 -3.57 12.13 -18.31
C ALA A 75 -4.76 12.56 -19.17
N LYS A 76 -5.33 11.62 -19.91
CA LYS A 76 -6.48 11.84 -20.78
C LYS A 76 -7.76 11.31 -20.17
N MET A 77 -8.71 12.21 -19.92
CA MET A 77 -10.05 11.84 -19.44
C MET A 77 -10.83 11.12 -20.55
N VAL A 78 -11.30 9.92 -20.27
CA VAL A 78 -12.19 9.14 -21.14
C VAL A 78 -13.56 9.10 -20.48
N MET A 79 -14.44 10.03 -20.86
CA MET A 79 -15.81 10.03 -20.34
C MET A 79 -16.53 8.75 -20.79
N ALA A 80 -16.96 7.93 -19.82
CA ALA A 80 -17.91 6.86 -20.09
C ALA A 80 -19.23 7.51 -20.51
N LYS A 81 -19.48 7.55 -21.83
CA LYS A 81 -20.71 8.09 -22.43
C LYS A 81 -21.90 7.31 -21.83
N GLY A 82 -22.62 7.96 -20.92
CA GLY A 82 -23.82 7.37 -20.31
C GLY A 82 -24.83 7.00 -21.40
N ARG A 83 -25.42 5.80 -21.31
CA ARG A 83 -26.58 5.46 -22.15
C ARG A 83 -27.73 6.41 -21.78
N PRO A 84 -28.41 7.05 -22.75
CA PRO A 84 -29.51 7.97 -22.46
C PRO A 84 -30.70 7.35 -21.70
N ASN A 85 -30.89 6.02 -21.77
CA ASN A 85 -32.11 5.33 -21.31
C ASN A 85 -31.87 4.13 -20.37
N GLY A 86 -30.85 4.16 -19.50
CA GLY A 86 -30.61 3.10 -18.51
C GLY A 86 -30.64 3.64 -17.07
N PRO A 87 -31.05 2.83 -16.07
CA PRO A 87 -30.99 3.23 -14.66
C PRO A 87 -29.58 3.72 -14.38
N GLN A 88 -29.47 4.95 -13.86
CA GLN A 88 -28.28 5.76 -13.65
C GLN A 88 -27.07 4.93 -13.16
N VAL A 89 -26.40 4.26 -14.10
CA VAL A 89 -25.14 3.56 -13.85
C VAL A 89 -24.19 4.68 -13.53
N ARG A 90 -23.80 4.80 -12.25
CA ARG A 90 -22.82 5.76 -11.73
C ARG A 90 -21.83 6.09 -12.83
N GLN A 91 -21.81 7.35 -13.27
CA GLN A 91 -20.87 7.83 -14.28
C GLN A 91 -19.47 7.46 -13.83
N MET A 92 -18.92 6.35 -14.36
CA MET A 92 -17.64 5.84 -13.91
C MET A 92 -16.58 6.70 -14.59
N ARG A 93 -15.90 7.54 -13.81
CA ARG A 93 -14.81 8.38 -14.34
C ARG A 93 -13.67 7.45 -14.73
N LEU A 94 -13.25 7.51 -15.98
CA LEU A 94 -12.14 6.73 -16.52
C LEU A 94 -11.13 7.72 -17.09
N ALA A 95 -9.86 7.48 -16.84
CA ALA A 95 -8.78 8.20 -17.51
C ALA A 95 -7.73 7.21 -18.00
N GLU A 96 -7.21 7.48 -19.19
CA GLU A 96 -6.03 6.83 -19.73
C GLU A 96 -4.85 7.75 -19.45
N CYS A 97 -3.95 7.32 -18.58
CA CYS A 97 -2.78 8.08 -18.17
C CYS A 97 -1.54 7.44 -18.77
N LEU A 98 -0.69 8.23 -19.41
CA LEU A 98 0.63 7.77 -19.80
C LEU A 98 1.55 7.86 -18.59
N VAL A 99 2.09 6.72 -18.15
CA VAL A 99 2.98 6.64 -17.00
C VAL A 99 4.26 5.91 -17.37
N GLY A 100 5.36 6.20 -16.68
CA GLY A 100 6.60 5.49 -16.93
C GLY A 100 7.67 5.72 -15.87
N ASP A 101 8.76 4.98 -16.03
CA ASP A 101 9.96 5.06 -15.23
C ASP A 101 11.18 5.22 -16.15
N GLU A 102 12.39 5.07 -15.63
CA GLU A 102 13.62 5.16 -16.43
C GLU A 102 13.78 4.04 -17.47
N THR A 103 12.96 2.98 -17.40
CA THR A 103 13.04 1.81 -18.28
C THR A 103 12.04 1.86 -19.42
N GLY A 104 10.89 2.50 -19.23
CA GLY A 104 9.89 2.68 -20.27
C GLY A 104 8.60 3.33 -19.80
N MET A 105 7.61 3.30 -20.68
CA MET A 105 6.26 3.83 -20.46
C MET A 105 5.19 2.77 -20.74
N ILE A 106 4.04 2.95 -20.11
CA ILE A 106 2.84 2.16 -20.33
C ILE A 106 1.59 3.03 -20.09
N ILE A 107 0.50 2.72 -20.78
CA ILE A 107 -0.80 3.33 -20.49
C ILE A 107 -1.36 2.71 -19.21
N PHE A 108 -1.60 3.56 -18.22
CA PHE A 108 -2.33 3.26 -17.01
C PHE A 108 -3.81 3.60 -17.14
N THR A 109 -4.68 2.70 -16.72
CA THR A 109 -6.12 2.92 -16.69
C THR A 109 -6.59 3.30 -15.29
N ALA A 110 -6.81 4.60 -15.05
CA ALA A 110 -7.27 5.14 -13.78
C ALA A 110 -8.80 5.15 -13.70
N ARG A 111 -9.36 4.74 -12.56
CA ARG A 111 -10.81 4.68 -12.34
C ARG A 111 -11.26 5.50 -11.13
N ASN A 112 -12.39 6.19 -11.28
CA ASN A 112 -13.05 6.95 -10.22
C ASN A 112 -12.12 7.96 -9.54
N GLU A 113 -11.87 7.77 -8.24
CA GLU A 113 -11.01 8.64 -7.41
C GLU A 113 -9.52 8.53 -7.79
N GLN A 114 -9.10 7.44 -8.43
CA GLN A 114 -7.72 7.29 -8.91
C GLN A 114 -7.38 8.37 -9.94
N VAL A 115 -8.38 8.81 -10.72
CA VAL A 115 -8.21 9.85 -11.73
C VAL A 115 -7.73 11.17 -11.10
N ASP A 116 -8.19 11.48 -9.90
CA ASP A 116 -7.83 12.72 -9.20
C ASP A 116 -6.38 12.69 -8.67
N LEU A 117 -5.78 11.50 -8.51
CA LEU A 117 -4.39 11.27 -8.11
C LEU A 117 -3.41 11.29 -9.30
N MET A 118 -3.88 10.88 -10.48
CA MET A 118 -3.07 10.76 -11.70
C MET A 118 -2.97 12.08 -12.45
N LYS A 119 -2.30 13.07 -11.86
CA LYS A 119 -2.02 14.36 -12.49
C LYS A 119 -0.71 14.31 -13.26
N ALA A 120 -0.60 15.05 -14.36
CA ALA A 120 0.67 15.16 -15.08
C ALA A 120 1.79 15.66 -14.14
N ASP A 121 3.00 15.18 -14.37
CA ASP A 121 4.21 15.45 -13.61
C ASP A 121 4.23 14.98 -12.14
N THR A 122 3.24 14.20 -11.69
CA THR A 122 3.30 13.58 -10.35
C THR A 122 4.00 12.23 -10.37
N THR A 123 4.68 11.91 -9.27
CA THR A 123 5.22 10.57 -9.02
C THR A 123 4.23 9.79 -8.17
N VAL A 124 3.91 8.58 -8.61
CA VAL A 124 2.96 7.70 -7.92
C VAL A 124 3.56 6.32 -7.74
N VAL A 125 3.23 5.70 -6.61
CA VAL A 125 3.54 4.31 -6.30
C VAL A 125 2.26 3.50 -6.51
N LEU A 126 2.33 2.58 -7.45
CA LEU A 126 1.25 1.65 -7.77
C LEU A 126 1.55 0.35 -7.04
N ARG A 127 0.66 -0.09 -6.15
CA ARG A 127 0.80 -1.35 -5.40
C ARG A 127 -0.24 -2.35 -5.83
N ASN A 128 0.18 -3.60 -6.00
CA ASN A 128 -0.66 -4.71 -6.48
C ASN A 128 -1.36 -4.35 -7.81
N ALA A 129 -0.57 -3.83 -8.75
CA ALA A 129 -0.99 -3.54 -10.10
C ALA A 129 -0.97 -4.82 -10.95
N LYS A 130 -1.77 -4.82 -12.01
CA LYS A 130 -1.89 -5.89 -12.98
C LYS A 130 -1.77 -5.38 -14.40
N ILE A 131 -1.38 -6.28 -15.30
CA ILE A 131 -1.41 -6.05 -16.73
C ILE A 131 -2.74 -6.54 -17.27
N ASP A 132 -3.51 -5.60 -17.84
CA ASP A 132 -4.73 -5.84 -18.58
C ASP A 132 -4.40 -5.83 -20.08
N MET A 133 -4.90 -6.82 -20.81
CA MET A 133 -4.71 -6.88 -22.27
C MET A 133 -5.87 -6.18 -22.94
N PHE A 134 -5.58 -5.13 -23.72
CA PHE A 134 -6.58 -4.37 -24.45
C PHE A 134 -6.22 -4.29 -25.93
N LYS A 135 -7.02 -4.95 -26.77
CA LYS A 135 -6.84 -4.99 -28.23
C LYS A 135 -5.43 -5.40 -28.67
N GLY A 136 -4.85 -6.40 -28.00
CA GLY A 136 -3.49 -6.87 -28.29
C GLY A 136 -2.39 -6.11 -27.54
N SER A 137 -2.65 -4.93 -26.98
CA SER A 137 -1.64 -4.15 -26.25
C SER A 137 -1.76 -4.29 -24.73
N MET A 138 -0.63 -4.17 -24.04
CA MET A 138 -0.59 -4.16 -22.57
C MET A 138 -1.05 -2.82 -22.01
N ARG A 139 -1.85 -2.86 -20.95
CA ARG A 139 -2.23 -1.70 -20.14
C ARG A 139 -2.05 -2.02 -18.67
N LEU A 140 -1.60 -1.03 -17.91
CA LEU A 140 -1.46 -1.15 -16.48
C LEU A 140 -2.77 -0.75 -15.79
N ALA A 141 -3.19 -1.51 -14.79
CA ALA A 141 -4.34 -1.19 -13.96
C ALA A 141 -4.09 -1.61 -12.51
N VAL A 142 -4.74 -0.95 -11.56
CA VAL A 142 -4.73 -1.37 -10.15
C VAL A 142 -5.82 -2.41 -9.91
N ASP A 143 -5.47 -3.49 -9.22
CA ASP A 143 -6.43 -4.55 -8.86
C ASP A 143 -7.34 -4.14 -7.68
N LYS A 144 -8.36 -4.93 -7.35
CA LYS A 144 -9.34 -4.64 -6.27
C LYS A 144 -8.71 -4.43 -4.89
N TRP A 145 -7.56 -5.06 -4.65
CA TRP A 145 -6.79 -4.95 -3.40
C TRP A 145 -5.59 -4.00 -3.52
N GLY A 146 -5.37 -3.46 -4.71
CA GLY A 146 -4.27 -2.54 -4.97
C GLY A 146 -4.61 -1.11 -4.60
N ARG A 147 -3.57 -0.29 -4.50
CA ARG A 147 -3.68 1.11 -4.10
C ARG A 147 -2.66 1.97 -4.84
N ILE A 148 -3.01 3.24 -4.97
CA ILE A 148 -2.17 4.28 -5.54
C ILE A 148 -1.77 5.21 -4.41
N GLU A 149 -0.47 5.41 -4.23
CA GLU A 149 0.08 6.35 -3.26
C GLU A 149 0.81 7.45 -4.05
N VAL A 150 0.50 8.71 -3.80
CA VAL A 150 1.34 9.81 -4.32
C VAL A 150 2.62 9.83 -3.50
N ALA A 151 3.76 9.83 -4.17
CA ALA A 151 5.07 9.86 -3.52
C ALA A 151 5.78 11.18 -3.83
N ASP A 152 6.88 11.40 -3.13
CA ASP A 152 7.79 12.49 -3.42
C ASP A 152 8.27 12.41 -4.89
N PRO A 153 8.56 13.57 -5.52
CA PRO A 153 9.07 13.59 -6.89
C PRO A 153 10.31 12.72 -7.00
N ALA A 154 10.28 11.72 -7.88
CA ALA A 154 11.44 10.89 -8.10
C ALA A 154 12.44 11.58 -9.04
N ASP A 155 13.74 11.39 -8.78
CA ASP A 155 14.84 11.99 -9.53
C ASP A 155 15.12 11.33 -10.90
N PHE A 156 14.27 10.40 -11.34
CA PHE A 156 14.45 9.72 -12.63
C PHE A 156 13.72 10.42 -13.77
N THR A 157 14.33 10.37 -14.96
CA THR A 157 13.69 10.82 -16.20
C THR A 157 12.98 9.64 -16.85
N VAL A 158 11.70 9.82 -17.20
CA VAL A 158 10.91 8.79 -17.87
C VAL A 158 11.45 8.52 -19.26
N LYS A 159 11.70 7.25 -19.58
CA LYS A 159 12.16 6.84 -20.91
C LYS A 159 11.00 6.75 -21.89
N GLN A 160 10.76 7.84 -22.61
CA GLN A 160 9.63 7.96 -23.52
C GLN A 160 9.78 7.12 -24.81
N ASP A 161 11.01 6.72 -25.15
CA ASP A 161 11.29 5.94 -26.36
C ASP A 161 10.80 4.49 -26.28
N ASN A 162 10.57 3.96 -25.07
CA ASN A 162 10.18 2.58 -24.87
C ASN A 162 8.75 2.48 -24.32
N ASN A 163 7.75 2.54 -25.19
CA ASN A 163 6.34 2.47 -24.78
C ASN A 163 5.75 1.07 -24.99
N LEU A 164 5.56 0.33 -23.90
CA LEU A 164 5.02 -1.02 -23.89
C LEU A 164 3.54 -1.11 -24.31
N SER A 165 2.81 -0.01 -24.24
CA SER A 165 1.40 0.02 -24.67
C SER A 165 1.22 0.19 -26.18
N LEU A 166 2.28 0.51 -26.91
CA LEU A 166 2.29 0.50 -28.38
C LEU A 166 2.67 -0.87 -28.94
N ILE A 167 3.17 -1.76 -28.10
CA ILE A 167 3.53 -3.12 -28.50
C ILE A 167 2.26 -3.95 -28.58
N GLU A 168 1.99 -4.49 -29.76
CA GLU A 168 0.90 -5.44 -30.00
C GLU A 168 1.42 -6.86 -29.80
N PHE A 169 0.72 -7.63 -28.97
CA PHE A 169 0.99 -9.03 -28.71
C PHE A 169 -0.10 -9.87 -29.36
N GLU A 170 0.32 -10.91 -30.07
CA GLU A 170 -0.56 -11.93 -30.63
C GLU A 170 -0.61 -13.14 -29.69
N LEU A 171 -1.82 -13.66 -29.45
CA LEU A 171 -2.00 -14.90 -28.70
C LEU A 171 -1.64 -16.07 -29.62
N VAL A 172 -0.47 -16.65 -29.43
CA VAL A 172 -0.08 -17.88 -30.11
C VAL A 172 -0.58 -19.07 -29.29
N THR A 173 -1.61 -19.76 -29.78
CA THR A 173 -2.03 -21.06 -29.23
C THR A 173 -1.14 -22.14 -29.83
N VAL A 174 -0.19 -22.66 -29.06
CA VAL A 174 0.55 -23.85 -29.46
C VAL A 174 -0.42 -25.03 -29.36
N VAL A 175 -0.83 -25.55 -30.52
CA VAL A 175 -1.51 -26.85 -30.59
C VAL A 175 -0.37 -27.86 -30.62
N GLU A 176 -0.17 -28.58 -29.51
CA GLU A 176 0.74 -29.73 -29.52
C GLU A 176 0.11 -30.82 -30.41
N GLU A 177 0.81 -31.21 -31.47
CA GLU A 177 0.49 -32.38 -32.32
C GLU A 177 0.82 -33.70 -31.60
#